data_AF-A0AAD1LU70-F1
#
_entry.id   AF-A0AAD1LU70-F1
#
_cell.length_a   1.000
_cell.length_b   1.000
_cell.length_c   1.000
_cell.angle_alpha   90.00
_cell.angle_beta   90.00
_cell.angle_gamma   90.00
#
_symmetry.space_group_name_H-M   'P 1'
#
loop_
_entity.id
_entity.type
_entity.pdbx_description
1 polymer ?
#
loop_
_entity_poly.entity_id
_entity_poly.type
_entity_poly.pdbx_seq_one_letter_code
_entity_poly.pdbx_strand_id
1 'polypeptide(L)'
;MIAEANGQMQRDYWYDVNRQGTLLADPVSIGQKAAQRAASRLGARPVPTCEVPVLFSAELAGGLFGSFLSAVSGGNLYRKSSFLEGALGQKLFPEWMTIDERPHLMQAMGSSAFDGDGLATYAKPFVENGELVSYILGTYSGRKLGMPSTANAGGVHNLFVTHGEEDQAALLRRMGRGLLVTELMGHGLNMVTGDYSRGAAGFWVENGEIQFPVQEVTIAGNMRDMFKQIVAVGNDLELRSNIRTGSVLIERMTVAGS
;
A
#
# COMPACT_ATOMS: atom_id res chain seq x y z
N MET A 1 -9.76 4.61 -19.92
CA MET A 1 -9.86 3.75 -21.12
C MET A 1 -10.97 2.75 -20.90
N ILE A 2 -11.73 2.43 -21.96
CA ILE A 2 -12.78 1.41 -21.94
C ILE A 2 -12.40 0.35 -22.98
N ALA A 3 -12.59 -0.92 -22.65
CA ALA A 3 -12.45 -2.04 -23.56
C ALA A 3 -13.70 -2.94 -23.47
N GLU A 4 -14.12 -3.51 -24.58
CA GLU A 4 -15.33 -4.34 -24.67
C GLU A 4 -15.06 -5.63 -25.44
N ALA A 5 -15.55 -6.74 -24.93
CA ALA A 5 -15.59 -8.03 -25.61
C ALA A 5 -16.68 -8.92 -25.02
N ASN A 6 -17.38 -9.69 -25.87
CA ASN A 6 -18.37 -10.69 -25.46
C ASN A 6 -19.43 -10.17 -24.47
N GLY A 7 -19.90 -8.93 -24.65
CA GLY A 7 -20.91 -8.31 -23.79
C GLY A 7 -20.39 -7.83 -22.43
N GLN A 8 -19.10 -7.96 -22.14
CA GLN A 8 -18.45 -7.34 -20.97
C GLN A 8 -17.78 -6.02 -21.37
N MET A 9 -17.92 -5.02 -20.51
CA MET A 9 -17.27 -3.72 -20.63
C MET A 9 -16.36 -3.51 -19.42
N GLN A 10 -15.08 -3.26 -19.66
CA GLN A 10 -14.08 -3.06 -18.63
C GLN A 10 -13.46 -1.68 -18.74
N ARG A 11 -13.09 -1.12 -17.58
CA ARG A 11 -12.48 0.21 -17.49
C ARG A 11 -11.22 0.16 -16.64
N ASP A 12 -10.18 0.83 -17.12
CA ASP A 12 -8.98 1.10 -16.34
C ASP A 12 -8.35 2.43 -16.81
N TYR A 13 -7.31 2.86 -16.11
CA TYR A 13 -6.58 4.09 -16.39
C TYR A 13 -5.08 3.90 -16.16
N TRP A 14 -4.32 4.90 -16.60
CA TRP A 14 -2.93 5.07 -16.24
C TRP A 14 -2.64 6.57 -16.20
N TYR A 15 -1.66 6.97 -15.40
CA TYR A 15 -1.28 8.37 -15.26
C TYR A 15 0.17 8.47 -14.81
N ASP A 16 0.72 9.68 -14.88
CA ASP A 16 1.99 10.00 -14.28
C ASP A 16 1.92 11.37 -13.60
N VAL A 17 2.76 11.59 -12.60
CA VAL A 17 2.86 12.84 -11.86
C VAL A 17 4.31 13.14 -11.59
N ASN A 18 4.73 14.35 -11.92
CA ASN A 18 6.07 14.83 -11.61
C ASN A 18 6.05 16.33 -11.34
N ARG A 19 6.96 16.82 -10.49
CA ARG A 19 7.15 18.27 -10.29
C ARG A 19 7.70 18.96 -11.54
N GLN A 20 8.44 18.22 -12.37
CA GLN A 20 8.98 18.72 -13.63
C GLN A 20 8.22 18.09 -14.79
N GLY A 21 7.53 18.92 -15.58
CA GLY A 21 6.73 18.43 -16.72
C GLY A 21 7.55 17.66 -17.77
N THR A 22 8.85 17.98 -17.92
CA THR A 22 9.78 17.27 -18.81
C THR A 22 10.13 15.86 -18.35
N LEU A 23 9.86 15.51 -17.09
CA LEU A 23 10.09 14.18 -16.52
C LEU A 23 8.81 13.34 -16.48
N LEU A 24 7.69 13.84 -17.02
CA LEU A 24 6.50 13.03 -17.20
C LEU A 24 6.75 11.95 -18.25
N ALA A 25 6.16 10.79 -18.02
CA ALA A 25 6.10 9.72 -19.00
C ALA A 25 5.51 10.22 -20.34
N ASP A 26 6.03 9.67 -21.43
CA ASP A 26 5.57 10.00 -22.77
C ASP A 26 4.03 9.77 -22.89
N PRO A 27 3.25 10.70 -23.45
CA PRO A 27 1.81 10.55 -23.55
C PRO A 27 1.33 9.29 -24.28
N VAL A 28 2.08 8.83 -25.29
CA VAL A 28 1.76 7.58 -26.01
C VAL A 28 1.93 6.39 -25.06
N SER A 29 3.01 6.36 -24.27
CA SER A 29 3.22 5.31 -23.27
C SER A 29 2.10 5.25 -22.22
N ILE A 30 1.60 6.41 -21.77
CA ILE A 30 0.46 6.49 -20.84
C ILE A 30 -0.81 5.93 -21.48
N GLY A 31 -1.11 6.33 -22.72
CA GLY A 31 -2.25 5.84 -23.47
C GLY A 31 -2.20 4.33 -23.70
N GLN A 32 -1.04 3.80 -24.10
CA GLN A 32 -0.81 2.38 -24.31
C GLN A 32 -1.00 1.58 -23.03
N LYS A 33 -0.43 2.03 -21.91
CA LYS A 33 -0.57 1.35 -20.62
C LYS A 33 -2.02 1.33 -20.15
N ALA A 34 -2.74 2.43 -20.30
CA ALA A 34 -4.17 2.49 -19.99
C ALA A 34 -5.00 1.55 -20.89
N ALA A 35 -4.66 1.42 -22.17
CA ALA A 35 -5.30 0.47 -23.10
C ALA A 35 -5.05 -0.97 -22.66
N GLN A 36 -3.79 -1.31 -22.42
CA GLN A 36 -3.35 -2.65 -22.01
C GLN A 36 -4.04 -3.09 -20.73
N ARG A 37 -4.11 -2.20 -19.72
CA ARG A 37 -4.79 -2.49 -18.45
C ARG A 37 -6.28 -2.73 -18.63
N ALA A 38 -6.98 -1.86 -19.38
CA ALA A 38 -8.41 -2.04 -19.63
C ALA A 38 -8.71 -3.34 -20.39
N ALA A 39 -7.92 -3.64 -21.43
CA ALA A 39 -8.07 -4.86 -22.22
C ALA A 39 -7.73 -6.14 -21.41
N SER A 40 -6.73 -6.10 -20.53
CA SER A 40 -6.31 -7.25 -19.71
C SER A 40 -7.39 -7.71 -18.73
N ARG A 41 -8.39 -6.86 -18.43
CA ARG A 41 -9.52 -7.21 -17.56
C ARG A 41 -10.65 -7.94 -18.27
N LEU A 42 -10.65 -8.00 -19.60
CA LEU A 42 -11.72 -8.65 -20.36
C LEU A 42 -11.77 -10.15 -20.05
N GLY A 43 -12.97 -10.69 -19.84
CA GLY A 43 -13.17 -12.08 -19.44
C GLY A 43 -12.97 -12.33 -17.94
N ALA A 44 -12.98 -11.28 -17.11
CA ALA A 44 -12.85 -11.42 -15.67
C ALA A 44 -13.99 -12.27 -15.09
N ARG A 45 -13.63 -13.09 -14.10
CA ARG A 45 -14.54 -14.04 -13.43
C ARG A 45 -14.21 -14.17 -11.95
N PRO A 46 -15.16 -14.56 -11.08
CA PRO A 46 -14.86 -14.88 -9.70
C PRO A 46 -13.98 -16.14 -9.59
N VAL A 47 -13.43 -16.35 -8.40
CA VAL A 47 -12.75 -17.60 -8.03
C VAL A 47 -13.43 -18.22 -6.80
N PRO A 48 -13.38 -19.56 -6.62
CA PRO A 48 -13.91 -20.19 -5.43
C PRO A 48 -13.27 -19.64 -4.16
N THR A 49 -14.08 -19.57 -3.10
CA THR A 49 -13.60 -19.12 -1.79
C THR A 49 -12.44 -20.00 -1.30
N CYS A 50 -11.33 -19.37 -0.95
CA CYS A 50 -10.11 -20.05 -0.52
C CYS A 50 -9.21 -19.14 0.34
N GLU A 51 -8.21 -19.74 0.99
CA GLU A 51 -7.10 -19.00 1.60
C GLU A 51 -5.87 -19.17 0.73
N VAL A 52 -5.29 -18.05 0.29
CA VAL A 52 -4.12 -18.03 -0.60
C VAL A 52 -3.25 -16.82 -0.32
N PRO A 53 -1.97 -16.83 -0.75
CA PRO A 53 -1.16 -15.63 -0.83
C PRO A 53 -1.80 -14.55 -1.69
N VAL A 54 -1.58 -13.29 -1.31
CA VAL A 54 -2.06 -12.13 -2.04
C VAL A 54 -0.91 -11.17 -2.31
N LEU A 55 -0.70 -10.85 -3.59
CA LEU A 55 0.25 -9.85 -4.04
C LEU A 55 -0.52 -8.56 -4.33
N PHE A 56 -0.27 -7.50 -3.57
CA PHE A 56 -0.76 -6.16 -3.89
C PHE A 56 0.16 -5.52 -4.90
N SER A 57 -0.37 -4.97 -5.99
CA SER A 57 0.43 -4.14 -6.91
C SER A 57 1.01 -2.93 -6.18
N ALA A 58 2.15 -2.42 -6.63
CA ALA A 58 2.82 -1.25 -6.03
C ALA A 58 1.88 -0.04 -5.85
N GLU A 59 1.00 0.20 -6.84
CA GLU A 59 0.00 1.28 -6.83
C GLU A 59 -0.98 1.17 -5.65
N LEU A 60 -1.30 -0.05 -5.23
CA LEU A 60 -2.22 -0.34 -4.13
C LEU A 60 -1.51 -0.53 -2.79
N ALA A 61 -0.27 -1.02 -2.82
CA ALA A 61 0.53 -1.25 -1.63
C ALA A 61 0.71 0.03 -0.80
N GLY A 62 0.79 1.20 -1.45
CA GLY A 62 0.78 2.48 -0.75
C GLY A 62 -0.45 2.68 0.15
N GLY A 63 -1.61 2.14 -0.22
CA GLY A 63 -2.83 2.18 0.60
C GLY A 63 -2.72 1.33 1.86
N LEU A 64 -2.08 0.15 1.78
CA LEU A 64 -1.84 -0.72 2.94
C LEU A 64 -1.00 0.01 4.01
N PHE A 65 0.09 0.65 3.59
CA PHE A 65 0.92 1.44 4.49
C PHE A 65 0.25 2.75 4.90
N GLY A 66 -0.59 3.35 4.05
CA GLY A 66 -1.42 4.50 4.44
C GLY A 66 -2.35 4.19 5.61
N SER A 67 -2.91 2.97 5.66
CA SER A 67 -3.67 2.48 6.81
C SER A 67 -2.81 2.28 8.05
N PHE A 68 -1.58 1.77 7.90
CA PHE A 68 -0.59 1.74 9.00
C PHE A 68 -0.32 3.14 9.56
N LEU A 69 0.03 4.11 8.70
CA LEU A 69 0.28 5.50 9.10
C LEU A 69 -0.92 6.10 9.84
N SER A 70 -2.12 5.81 9.35
CA SER A 70 -3.36 6.24 10.01
C SER A 70 -3.47 5.65 11.42
N ALA A 71 -3.15 4.36 11.60
CA ALA A 71 -3.22 3.69 12.88
C ALA A 71 -2.18 4.21 13.89
N VAL A 72 -1.00 4.62 13.43
CA VAL A 72 0.04 5.21 14.30
C VAL A 72 -0.02 6.74 14.38
N SER A 73 -1.06 7.36 13.80
CA SER A 73 -1.27 8.80 13.87
C SER A 73 -1.84 9.23 15.22
N GLY A 74 -1.31 10.33 15.75
CA GLY A 74 -1.72 10.86 17.05
C GLY A 74 -3.22 11.06 17.19
N GLY A 75 -3.88 11.49 16.11
CA GLY A 75 -5.33 11.68 16.03
C GLY A 75 -6.14 10.42 16.36
N ASN A 76 -5.74 9.26 15.84
CA ASN A 76 -6.42 8.00 16.14
C ASN A 76 -6.02 7.44 17.51
N LEU A 77 -4.76 7.65 17.91
CA LEU A 77 -4.24 7.18 19.19
C LEU A 77 -4.95 7.86 20.38
N TYR A 78 -4.99 9.19 20.46
CA TYR A 78 -5.59 9.85 21.63
C TYR A 78 -7.12 9.72 21.69
N ARG A 79 -7.76 9.41 20.57
CA ARG A 79 -9.21 9.12 20.50
C ARG A 79 -9.54 7.66 20.84
N LYS A 80 -8.52 6.82 21.07
CA LYS A 80 -8.67 5.37 21.27
C LYS A 80 -9.40 4.70 20.12
N SER A 81 -9.08 5.15 18.90
CA SER A 81 -9.70 4.70 17.66
C SER A 81 -8.67 4.08 16.71
N SER A 82 -7.69 3.39 17.29
CA SER A 82 -6.62 2.72 16.56
C SER A 82 -6.39 1.30 17.07
N PHE A 83 -6.32 0.36 16.14
CA PHE A 83 -5.89 -0.99 16.41
C PHE A 83 -4.42 -1.06 16.82
N LEU A 84 -3.62 0.00 16.66
CA LEU A 84 -2.21 0.10 17.10
C LEU A 84 -2.02 1.01 18.33
N GLU A 85 -3.08 1.30 19.09
CA GLU A 85 -2.93 1.94 20.39
C GLU A 85 -2.00 1.09 21.29
N GLY A 86 -1.01 1.74 21.91
CA GLY A 86 -0.04 1.08 22.79
C GLY A 86 0.97 0.16 22.08
N ALA A 87 1.09 0.24 20.76
CA ALA A 87 1.98 -0.64 19.98
C ALA A 87 3.45 -0.18 19.91
N LEU A 88 3.80 0.98 20.46
CA LEU A 88 5.18 1.48 20.48
C LEU A 88 6.12 0.44 21.15
N GLY A 89 7.24 0.15 20.52
CA GLY A 89 8.20 -0.87 20.96
C GLY A 89 7.82 -2.32 20.62
N GLN A 90 6.73 -2.54 19.87
CA GLN A 90 6.31 -3.88 19.46
C GLN A 90 6.75 -4.21 18.04
N LYS A 91 7.10 -5.48 17.82
CA LYS A 91 7.34 -6.04 16.48
C LYS A 91 6.02 -6.21 15.73
N LEU A 92 5.77 -5.33 14.76
CA LEU A 92 4.56 -5.30 13.94
C LEU A 92 4.79 -5.87 12.53
N PHE A 93 6.03 -5.84 12.07
CA PHE A 93 6.45 -6.24 10.72
C PHE A 93 7.58 -7.29 10.81
N PRO A 94 7.94 -7.94 9.69
CA PRO A 94 9.12 -8.78 9.60
C PRO A 94 10.40 -8.03 9.98
N GLU A 95 11.38 -8.76 10.51
CA GLU A 95 12.63 -8.18 11.03
C GLU A 95 13.45 -7.41 10.00
N TRP A 96 13.36 -7.79 8.72
CA TRP A 96 14.08 -7.12 7.65
C TRP A 96 13.44 -5.79 7.22
N MET A 97 12.24 -5.47 7.71
CA MET A 97 11.48 -4.32 7.25
C MET A 97 11.78 -3.08 8.10
N THR A 98 12.23 -2.03 7.41
CA THR A 98 12.30 -0.66 7.94
C THR A 98 11.37 0.24 7.11
N ILE A 99 10.66 1.13 7.80
CA ILE A 99 9.80 2.15 7.19
C ILE A 99 10.26 3.51 7.71
N ASP A 100 10.77 4.34 6.81
CA ASP A 100 11.41 5.60 7.15
C ASP A 100 10.87 6.79 6.36
N GLU A 101 10.99 7.98 6.94
CA GLU A 101 10.59 9.26 6.34
C GLU A 101 11.82 10.02 5.82
N ARG A 102 11.72 10.57 4.61
CA ARG A 102 12.80 11.36 3.97
C ARG A 102 12.27 12.71 3.49
N PRO A 103 12.03 13.68 4.39
CA PRO A 103 11.25 14.88 4.07
C PRO A 103 11.95 15.84 3.10
N HIS A 104 13.28 15.76 2.96
CA HIS A 104 14.09 16.70 2.20
C HIS A 104 14.63 16.14 0.88
N LEU A 105 14.00 15.08 0.36
CA LEU A 105 14.35 14.58 -0.97
C LEU A 105 14.10 15.67 -2.01
N MET A 106 15.13 16.02 -2.78
CA MET A 106 15.01 17.05 -3.79
C MET A 106 13.92 16.69 -4.80
N GLN A 107 13.01 17.64 -5.03
CA GLN A 107 11.93 17.55 -6.03
C GLN A 107 10.94 16.40 -5.84
N ALA A 108 11.01 15.64 -4.74
CA ALA A 108 10.06 14.57 -4.48
C ALA A 108 8.66 15.12 -4.18
N MET A 109 7.63 14.36 -4.57
CA MET A 109 6.22 14.79 -4.49
C MET A 109 5.76 15.11 -3.06
N GLY A 110 6.31 14.45 -2.05
CA GLY A 110 5.93 14.60 -0.64
C GLY A 110 6.83 15.53 0.18
N SER A 111 7.89 16.10 -0.39
CA SER A 111 8.87 16.88 0.37
C SER A 111 8.28 18.14 1.00
N SER A 112 8.68 18.38 2.26
CA SER A 112 8.40 19.61 2.99
C SER A 112 9.53 19.91 3.95
N ALA A 113 9.89 21.18 4.10
CA ALA A 113 10.91 21.63 5.06
C ALA A 113 10.37 21.84 6.48
N PHE A 114 9.05 21.97 6.62
CA PHE A 114 8.36 22.17 7.89
C PHE A 114 7.01 21.45 7.92
N ASP A 115 6.55 21.11 9.12
CA ASP A 115 5.25 20.48 9.35
C ASP A 115 4.13 21.54 9.52
N GLY A 116 2.89 21.09 9.73
CA GLY A 116 1.72 21.94 9.91
C GLY A 116 1.73 22.84 11.16
N ASP A 117 2.65 22.60 12.10
CA ASP A 117 2.90 23.46 13.26
C ASP A 117 4.11 24.39 13.07
N GLY A 118 4.80 24.30 11.91
CA GLY A 118 5.99 25.07 11.58
C GLY A 118 7.30 24.49 12.13
N LEU A 119 7.30 23.27 12.66
CA LEU A 119 8.52 22.61 13.11
C LEU A 119 9.30 22.12 11.89
N ALA A 120 10.63 22.23 11.93
CA ALA A 120 11.50 21.67 10.89
C ALA A 120 11.32 20.14 10.83
N THR A 121 11.00 19.64 9.64
CA THR A 121 10.95 18.19 9.39
C THR A 121 12.37 17.62 9.38
N TYR A 122 12.52 16.34 9.72
CA TYR A 122 13.80 15.64 9.69
C TYR A 122 13.57 14.16 9.36
N ALA A 123 14.59 13.52 8.78
CA ALA A 123 14.54 12.11 8.44
C ALA A 123 14.49 11.25 9.71
N LYS A 124 13.58 10.27 9.76
CA LYS A 124 13.40 9.39 10.91
C LYS A 124 12.73 8.06 10.52
N PRO A 125 12.99 6.96 11.24
CA PRO A 125 12.20 5.74 11.11
C PRO A 125 10.87 5.84 11.88
N PHE A 126 9.83 5.21 11.35
CA PHE A 126 8.65 4.82 12.11
C PHE A 126 8.69 3.35 12.48
N VAL A 127 9.24 2.52 11.59
CA VAL A 127 9.52 1.10 11.84
C VAL A 127 11.00 0.85 11.62
N GLU A 128 11.66 0.20 12.57
CA GLU A 128 13.05 -0.21 12.46
C GLU A 128 13.17 -1.70 12.80
N ASN A 129 13.72 -2.49 11.88
CA ASN A 129 13.85 -3.95 12.02
C ASN A 129 12.54 -4.66 12.43
N GLY A 130 11.42 -4.20 11.88
CA GLY A 130 10.08 -4.69 12.14
C GLY A 130 9.39 -4.11 13.39
N GLU A 131 10.10 -3.35 14.23
CA GLU A 131 9.59 -2.75 15.46
C GLU A 131 9.05 -1.33 15.24
N LEU A 132 7.89 -1.01 15.82
CA LEU A 132 7.35 0.36 15.81
C LEU A 132 8.13 1.25 16.78
N VAL A 133 8.98 2.13 16.26
CA VAL A 133 9.87 2.99 17.06
C VAL A 133 9.37 4.43 17.20
N SER A 134 8.41 4.86 16.36
CA SER A 134 7.82 6.20 16.45
C SER A 134 6.36 6.22 16.03
N TYR A 135 5.55 7.01 16.73
CA TYR A 135 4.24 7.46 16.24
C TYR A 135 4.38 8.67 15.32
N ILE A 136 3.27 9.09 14.71
CA ILE A 136 3.20 10.29 13.85
C ILE A 136 2.43 11.38 14.61
N LEU A 137 3.17 12.32 15.19
CA LEU A 137 2.64 13.30 16.13
C LEU A 137 2.96 14.73 15.69
N GLY A 138 1.93 15.58 15.66
CA GLY A 138 2.09 17.03 15.81
C GLY A 138 2.09 17.45 17.28
N THR A 139 2.22 18.74 17.55
CA THR A 139 2.30 19.32 18.89
C THR A 139 1.05 19.03 19.72
N TYR A 140 -0.15 19.19 19.13
CA TYR A 140 -1.41 18.94 19.84
C TYR A 140 -1.56 17.46 20.24
N SER A 141 -1.31 16.54 19.30
CA SER A 141 -1.37 15.10 19.58
C SER A 141 -0.32 14.67 20.60
N GLY A 142 0.89 15.23 20.53
CA GLY A 142 1.93 15.01 21.52
C GLY A 142 1.45 15.38 22.92
N ARG A 143 0.88 16.59 23.09
CA ARG A 143 0.29 17.03 24.38
C ARG A 143 -0.82 16.09 24.88
N LYS A 144 -1.71 15.62 23.99
CA LYS A 144 -2.78 14.68 24.37
C LYS A 144 -2.27 13.32 24.84
N LEU A 145 -1.12 12.88 24.33
CA LEU A 145 -0.50 11.60 24.64
C LEU A 145 0.62 11.70 25.70
N GLY A 146 0.98 12.91 26.14
CA GLY A 146 2.14 13.13 27.02
C GLY A 146 3.49 12.85 26.34
N MET A 147 3.56 13.04 25.02
CA MET A 147 4.73 12.74 24.18
C MET A 147 5.22 13.99 23.43
N PRO A 148 6.49 14.06 23.01
CA PRO A 148 6.97 15.12 22.14
C PRO A 148 6.30 15.07 20.75
N SER A 149 6.28 16.20 20.05
CA SER A 149 5.99 16.21 18.61
C SER A 149 7.10 15.46 17.87
N THR A 150 6.73 14.76 16.79
CA THR A 150 7.70 14.13 15.88
C THR A 150 7.95 15.00 14.65
N ALA A 151 7.52 16.27 14.66
CA ALA A 151 7.52 17.17 13.52
C ALA A 151 6.72 16.57 12.33
N ASN A 152 5.53 16.04 12.61
CA ASN A 152 4.62 15.44 11.64
C ASN A 152 3.18 15.97 11.75
N ALA A 153 2.99 17.21 12.20
CA ALA A 153 1.70 17.88 12.02
C ALA A 153 1.39 17.94 10.51
N GLY A 154 0.23 17.41 10.08
CA GLY A 154 -0.10 17.30 8.65
C GLY A 154 0.34 16.00 7.97
N GLY A 155 1.05 15.11 8.67
CA GLY A 155 1.38 13.76 8.19
C GLY A 155 2.88 13.55 7.94
N VAL A 156 3.18 12.57 7.09
CA VAL A 156 4.56 12.17 6.73
C VAL A 156 4.94 12.73 5.37
N HIS A 157 6.25 12.84 5.11
CA HIS A 157 6.84 13.39 3.90
C HIS A 157 7.84 12.42 3.27
N ASN A 158 7.47 11.86 2.12
CA ASN A 158 8.23 10.83 1.39
C ASN A 158 8.54 9.61 2.28
N LEU A 159 7.50 8.86 2.63
CA LEU A 159 7.68 7.57 3.30
C LEU A 159 8.35 6.58 2.33
N PHE A 160 9.29 5.80 2.83
CA PHE A 160 9.97 4.74 2.10
C PHE A 160 9.81 3.42 2.86
N VAL A 161 9.46 2.36 2.12
CA VAL A 161 9.39 0.99 2.64
C VAL A 161 10.57 0.21 2.07
N THR A 162 11.35 -0.40 2.95
CA THR A 162 12.48 -1.25 2.54
C THR A 162 11.98 -2.42 1.69
N HIS A 163 12.71 -2.73 0.63
CA HIS A 163 12.36 -3.77 -0.33
C HIS A 163 13.55 -4.67 -0.65
N GLY A 164 13.27 -5.83 -1.24
CA GLY A 164 14.28 -6.73 -1.79
C GLY A 164 14.65 -6.39 -3.22
N GLU A 165 15.30 -7.34 -3.90
CA GLU A 165 15.73 -7.20 -5.30
C GLU A 165 14.72 -7.78 -6.31
N GLU A 166 13.61 -8.36 -5.84
CA GLU A 166 12.60 -9.00 -6.68
C GLU A 166 11.66 -7.96 -7.29
N ASP A 167 11.45 -8.01 -8.61
CA ASP A 167 10.39 -7.26 -9.28
C ASP A 167 9.03 -7.98 -9.16
N GLN A 168 7.95 -7.36 -9.64
CA GLN A 168 6.62 -7.99 -9.59
C GLN A 168 6.59 -9.37 -10.26
N ALA A 169 7.30 -9.55 -11.38
CA ALA A 169 7.35 -10.84 -12.08
C ALA A 169 8.06 -11.92 -11.24
N ALA A 170 9.14 -11.56 -10.54
CA ALA A 170 9.81 -12.44 -9.58
C ALA A 170 8.91 -12.77 -8.39
N LEU A 171 8.18 -11.80 -7.85
CA LEU A 171 7.21 -12.02 -6.77
C LEU A 171 6.06 -12.93 -7.20
N LEU A 172 5.58 -12.83 -8.45
CA LEU A 172 4.59 -13.77 -9.00
C LEU A 172 5.14 -15.20 -9.02
N ARG A 173 6.37 -15.40 -9.51
CA ARG A 173 7.05 -16.71 -9.50
C ARG A 173 7.24 -17.24 -8.09
N ARG A 174 7.64 -16.38 -7.14
CA ARG A 174 7.79 -16.73 -5.72
C ARG A 174 6.46 -17.08 -5.06
N MET A 175 5.40 -16.37 -5.41
CA MET A 175 4.04 -16.65 -4.92
C MET A 175 3.54 -18.02 -5.39
N GLY A 176 3.85 -18.39 -6.64
CA GLY A 176 3.48 -19.69 -7.23
C GLY A 176 1.98 -19.80 -7.53
N ARG A 177 1.14 -19.74 -6.50
CA ARG A 177 -0.32 -19.74 -6.59
C ARG A 177 -0.90 -18.67 -5.69
N GLY A 178 -1.83 -17.86 -6.21
CA GLY A 178 -2.50 -16.84 -5.41
C GLY A 178 -3.22 -15.78 -6.23
N LEU A 179 -3.46 -14.64 -5.60
CA LEU A 179 -4.17 -13.51 -6.22
C LEU A 179 -3.24 -12.30 -6.32
N LEU A 180 -3.01 -11.80 -7.53
CA LEU A 180 -2.49 -10.45 -7.75
C LEU A 180 -3.66 -9.47 -7.73
N VAL A 181 -3.65 -8.52 -6.81
CA VAL A 181 -4.68 -7.49 -6.67
C VAL A 181 -4.18 -6.20 -7.30
N THR A 182 -4.98 -5.66 -8.23
CA THR A 182 -4.67 -4.41 -8.96
C THR A 182 -5.77 -3.35 -8.81
N GLU A 183 -6.91 -3.70 -8.22
CA GLU A 183 -7.93 -2.75 -7.80
C GLU A 183 -8.60 -3.20 -6.49
N LEU A 184 -8.98 -2.22 -5.66
CA LEU A 184 -9.75 -2.43 -4.44
C LEU A 184 -10.96 -1.49 -4.41
N MET A 185 -12.10 -2.01 -3.96
CA MET A 185 -13.40 -1.34 -3.95
C MET A 185 -13.98 -1.33 -2.53
N GLY A 186 -14.71 -0.25 -2.21
CA GLY A 186 -15.39 -0.08 -0.93
C GLY A 186 -14.50 0.36 0.22
N HIS A 187 -15.13 0.85 1.29
CA HIS A 187 -14.51 1.09 2.59
C HIS A 187 -14.58 -0.20 3.40
N GLY A 188 -13.42 -0.73 3.77
CA GLY A 188 -13.34 -2.08 4.33
C GLY A 188 -12.44 -2.25 5.54
N LEU A 189 -11.90 -1.15 6.07
CA LEU A 189 -11.01 -1.19 7.22
C LEU A 189 -11.72 -0.61 8.44
N ASN A 190 -11.84 -1.42 9.48
CA ASN A 190 -12.17 -0.93 10.81
C ASN A 190 -10.88 -0.47 11.51
N MET A 191 -10.70 0.84 11.64
CA MET A 191 -9.50 1.42 12.28
C MET A 191 -9.36 1.07 13.77
N VAL A 192 -10.43 0.69 14.46
CA VAL A 192 -10.40 0.35 15.88
C VAL A 192 -9.90 -1.08 16.11
N THR A 193 -10.38 -2.04 15.30
CA THR A 193 -10.08 -3.47 15.48
C THR A 193 -8.99 -3.98 14.54
N GLY A 194 -8.77 -3.29 13.42
CA GLY A 194 -7.87 -3.72 12.35
C GLY A 194 -8.52 -4.69 11.37
N ASP A 195 -9.80 -4.99 11.51
CA ASP A 195 -10.51 -5.89 10.59
C ASP A 195 -10.54 -5.27 9.19
N TYR A 196 -10.13 -6.05 8.20
CA TYR A 196 -9.99 -5.63 6.82
C TYR A 196 -10.81 -6.54 5.91
N SER A 197 -11.69 -5.96 5.10
CA SER A 197 -12.49 -6.66 4.08
C SER A 197 -12.86 -5.72 2.95
N ARG A 198 -12.30 -5.92 1.75
CA ARG A 198 -12.56 -5.06 0.58
C ARG A 198 -12.86 -5.89 -0.65
N GLY A 199 -13.75 -5.37 -1.50
CA GLY A 199 -13.89 -5.89 -2.86
C GLY A 199 -12.58 -5.73 -3.60
N ALA A 200 -12.21 -6.73 -4.39
CA ALA A 200 -10.94 -6.76 -5.10
C ALA A 200 -11.13 -7.22 -6.55
N ALA A 201 -10.27 -6.70 -7.41
CA ALA A 201 -10.10 -7.18 -8.77
C ALA A 201 -8.60 -7.25 -9.12
N GLY A 202 -8.26 -8.10 -10.07
CA GLY A 202 -6.89 -8.33 -10.47
C GLY A 202 -6.75 -9.62 -11.28
N PHE A 203 -5.84 -10.50 -10.89
CA PHE A 203 -5.47 -11.67 -11.69
C PHE A 203 -5.21 -12.90 -10.82
N TRP A 204 -5.75 -14.04 -11.24
CA TRP A 204 -5.40 -15.33 -10.66
C TRP A 204 -4.02 -15.77 -11.17
N VAL A 205 -3.23 -16.33 -10.27
CA VAL A 205 -1.86 -16.78 -10.56
C VAL A 205 -1.74 -18.25 -10.21
N GLU A 206 -1.15 -19.02 -11.12
CA GLU A 206 -0.83 -20.44 -10.94
C GLU A 206 0.52 -20.74 -11.60
N ASN A 207 1.32 -21.61 -11.00
CA ASN A 207 2.69 -21.92 -11.45
C ASN A 207 3.58 -20.68 -11.68
N GLY A 208 3.31 -19.60 -10.94
CA GLY A 208 4.07 -18.35 -11.04
C GLY A 208 3.67 -17.45 -12.21
N GLU A 209 2.60 -17.78 -12.93
CA GLU A 209 2.13 -17.06 -14.11
C GLU A 209 0.68 -16.61 -13.96
N ILE A 210 0.37 -15.43 -14.50
CA ILE A 210 -1.01 -14.91 -14.58
C ILE A 210 -1.83 -15.81 -15.51
N GLN A 211 -2.95 -16.33 -15.02
CA GLN A 211 -3.82 -17.24 -15.76
C GLN A 211 -5.02 -16.51 -16.37
N PHE A 212 -5.74 -15.73 -15.58
CA PHE A 212 -6.94 -15.01 -16.03
C PHE A 212 -7.28 -13.84 -15.09
N PRO A 213 -7.98 -12.81 -15.59
CA PRO A 213 -8.45 -11.72 -14.74
C PRO A 213 -9.55 -12.18 -13.78
N VAL A 214 -9.55 -11.59 -12.58
CA VAL A 214 -10.48 -11.88 -11.48
C VAL A 214 -11.24 -10.62 -11.12
N GLN A 215 -12.55 -10.76 -10.92
CA GLN A 215 -13.45 -9.73 -10.39
C GLN A 215 -14.48 -10.36 -9.47
N GLU A 216 -15.31 -9.54 -8.80
CA GLU A 216 -16.41 -10.02 -7.93
C GLU A 216 -15.91 -10.90 -6.77
N VAL A 217 -14.72 -10.60 -6.26
CA VAL A 217 -14.18 -11.23 -5.05
C VAL A 217 -13.96 -10.21 -3.95
N THR A 218 -13.91 -10.70 -2.71
CA THR A 218 -13.52 -9.93 -1.52
C THR A 218 -12.25 -10.53 -0.95
N ILE A 219 -11.31 -9.69 -0.51
CA ILE A 219 -10.17 -10.12 0.29
C ILE A 219 -10.38 -9.70 1.74
N ALA A 220 -10.09 -10.58 2.69
CA ALA A 220 -10.28 -10.33 4.11
C ALA A 220 -9.11 -10.80 4.99
N GLY A 221 -8.95 -10.14 6.13
CA GLY A 221 -7.94 -10.44 7.16
C GLY A 221 -7.99 -9.44 8.30
N ASN A 222 -6.99 -9.47 9.18
CA ASN A 222 -6.74 -8.42 10.17
C ASN A 222 -5.40 -7.74 9.87
N MET A 223 -5.37 -6.41 9.91
CA MET A 223 -4.19 -5.61 9.56
C MET A 223 -2.96 -5.95 10.39
N ARG A 224 -3.11 -6.29 11.69
CA ARG A 224 -1.96 -6.70 12.51
C ARG A 224 -1.33 -7.99 12.00
N ASP A 225 -2.14 -8.95 11.56
CA ASP A 225 -1.66 -10.22 11.04
C ASP A 225 -1.09 -10.05 9.64
N MET A 226 -1.76 -9.27 8.79
CA MET A 226 -1.30 -8.92 7.45
C MET A 226 0.10 -8.30 7.46
N PHE A 227 0.38 -7.36 8.37
CA PHE A 227 1.71 -6.75 8.50
C PHE A 227 2.78 -7.75 8.89
N LYS A 228 2.50 -8.65 9.84
CA LYS A 228 3.43 -9.70 10.25
C LYS A 228 3.67 -10.75 9.17
N GLN A 229 2.67 -10.98 8.32
CA GLN A 229 2.70 -11.96 7.23
C GLN A 229 3.24 -11.39 5.91
N ILE A 230 3.81 -10.17 5.90
CA ILE A 230 4.50 -9.69 4.70
C ILE A 230 5.70 -10.58 4.42
N VAL A 231 5.69 -11.21 3.25
CA VAL A 231 6.75 -12.13 2.79
C VAL A 231 7.87 -11.35 2.11
N ALA A 232 7.51 -10.35 1.30
CA ALA A 232 8.44 -9.52 0.53
C ALA A 232 7.79 -8.21 0.09
N VAL A 233 8.63 -7.20 -0.13
CA VAL A 233 8.30 -5.99 -0.89
C VAL A 233 9.21 -5.95 -2.12
N GLY A 234 8.62 -5.69 -3.28
CA GLY A 234 9.33 -5.66 -4.56
C GLY A 234 10.09 -4.36 -4.82
N ASN A 235 11.01 -4.38 -5.78
CA ASN A 235 11.76 -3.21 -6.24
C ASN A 235 11.02 -2.37 -7.32
N ASP A 236 9.78 -2.76 -7.66
CA ASP A 236 8.90 -2.09 -8.62
C ASP A 236 8.20 -0.87 -8.00
N LEU A 237 8.99 0.07 -7.49
CA LEU A 237 8.51 1.18 -6.66
C LEU A 237 7.46 2.07 -7.33
N GLU A 238 6.40 2.38 -6.59
CA GLU A 238 5.46 3.46 -6.90
C GLU A 238 6.06 4.82 -6.48
N LEU A 239 6.32 5.69 -7.46
CA LEU A 239 6.99 6.98 -7.24
C LEU A 239 6.08 8.21 -7.41
N ARG A 240 4.84 8.02 -7.89
CA ARG A 240 3.86 9.10 -8.11
C ARG A 240 3.16 9.52 -6.81
N SER A 241 3.43 8.82 -5.70
CA SER A 241 2.76 9.01 -4.41
C SER A 241 3.71 9.46 -3.29
N ASN A 242 3.15 9.85 -2.15
CA ASN A 242 3.91 10.19 -0.94
C ASN A 242 4.50 8.95 -0.23
N ILE A 243 3.98 7.75 -0.52
CA ILE A 243 4.43 6.48 0.04
C ILE A 243 5.11 5.68 -1.07
N ARG A 244 6.41 5.43 -0.90
CA ARG A 244 7.25 4.72 -1.87
C ARG A 244 7.42 3.28 -1.42
N THR A 245 6.74 2.40 -2.13
CA THR A 245 6.76 0.95 -1.92
C THR A 245 6.64 0.27 -3.28
N GLY A 246 7.19 -0.94 -3.41
CA GLY A 246 6.88 -1.83 -4.52
C GLY A 246 5.65 -2.68 -4.22
N SER A 247 5.46 -3.71 -5.04
CA SER A 247 4.42 -4.72 -4.81
C SER A 247 4.66 -5.46 -3.48
N VAL A 248 3.59 -5.78 -2.74
CA VAL A 248 3.68 -6.39 -1.41
C VAL A 248 3.05 -7.76 -1.43
N LEU A 249 3.84 -8.80 -1.15
CA LEU A 249 3.36 -10.17 -1.03
C LEU A 249 2.98 -10.47 0.43
N ILE A 250 1.71 -10.76 0.68
CA ILE A 250 1.20 -11.25 1.97
C ILE A 250 1.06 -12.77 1.90
N GLU A 251 1.53 -13.46 2.93
CA GLU A 251 1.58 -14.92 2.99
C GLU A 251 0.20 -15.55 2.77
N ARG A 252 -0.82 -15.07 3.48
CA ARG A 252 -2.18 -15.63 3.42
C ARG A 252 -3.25 -14.58 3.67
N MET A 253 -4.29 -14.60 2.85
CA MET A 253 -5.56 -13.90 3.11
C MET A 253 -6.73 -14.78 2.66
N THR A 254 -7.91 -14.52 3.24
CA THR A 254 -9.15 -15.12 2.73
C THR A 254 -9.57 -14.39 1.47
N VAL A 255 -9.74 -15.12 0.36
CA VAL A 255 -10.35 -14.63 -0.88
C VAL A 255 -11.73 -15.27 -0.98
N ALA A 256 -12.79 -14.48 -0.92
CA ALA A 256 -14.16 -14.94 -1.00
C ALA A 256 -14.77 -14.57 -2.36
N GLY A 257 -15.37 -15.54 -3.03
CA GLY A 257 -16.02 -15.38 -4.33
C GLY A 257 -17.00 -16.51 -4.60
N SER A 258 -17.98 -16.24 -5.45
CA SER A 258 -19.06 -17.16 -5.84
C SER A 258 -19.36 -17.07 -7.32
#